data_AF-A0AAC9PPP5-F1
#
_entry.id   AF-A0AAC9PPP5-F1
#
_cell.length_a   1.000
_cell.length_b   1.000
_cell.length_c   1.000
_cell.angle_alpha   90.00
_cell.angle_beta   90.00
_cell.angle_gamma   90.00
#
_symmetry.space_group_name_H-M   'P 1'
#
loop_
_entity.id
_entity.type
_entity.pdbx_description
1 polymer ?
#
loop_
_entity_poly.entity_id
_entity_poly.type
_entity_poly.pdbx_seq_one_letter_code
_entity_poly.pdbx_strand_id
1 'polypeptide(L)'
;MRDQSFDLRTCGRPTRSGRPCRSRLHGYDLACGIHADEHDRALAAAYGRGWREGFSAGQDSGSRSMKGVVERLRQDLAESRRRLDGGRRSRQAQGHQIVEVGGYAYCWRGTPALKLGDRVLLPENHVSRLKYGPGPFEGVVSALDSSYEGELGDILRRSVGL
;
A
#
# COMPACT_ATOMS: atom_id res chain seq x y z
N MET A 1 -16.69 7.64 -14.56
CA MET A 1 -18.02 8.13 -14.96
C MET A 1 -17.82 9.45 -15.70
N ARG A 2 -17.80 9.44 -17.04
CA ARG A 2 -17.75 10.67 -17.85
C ARG A 2 -18.99 10.71 -18.73
N ASP A 3 -19.73 11.78 -18.52
CA ASP A 3 -20.74 12.46 -19.32
C ASP A 3 -21.48 11.67 -20.42
N GLN A 4 -22.74 11.35 -20.15
CA GLN A 4 -23.73 10.78 -21.08
C GLN A 4 -24.37 11.86 -21.95
N SER A 5 -23.56 12.73 -22.55
CA SER A 5 -24.05 13.65 -23.57
C SER A 5 -24.21 12.90 -24.90
N PHE A 6 -25.16 11.96 -24.96
CA PHE A 6 -25.61 11.44 -26.25
C PHE A 6 -26.32 12.59 -26.96
N ASP A 7 -25.68 13.15 -27.99
CA ASP A 7 -26.25 14.20 -28.82
C ASP A 7 -27.69 13.84 -29.24
N LEU A 8 -28.65 14.55 -28.64
CA LEU A 8 -30.07 14.49 -28.98
C LEU A 8 -30.27 15.10 -30.37
N ARG A 9 -29.99 14.31 -31.41
CA ARG A 9 -30.15 14.71 -32.80
C ARG A 9 -31.58 14.42 -33.26
N THR A 10 -32.14 15.31 -34.08
CA THR A 10 -33.44 15.10 -34.73
C THR A 10 -33.25 14.49 -36.11
N CYS A 11 -34.13 13.57 -36.50
CA CYS A 11 -34.02 12.84 -37.77
C CYS A 11 -33.95 13.72 -39.02
N GLY A 12 -34.73 14.80 -39.09
CA GLY A 12 -34.67 15.80 -40.18
C GLY A 12 -35.18 15.34 -41.56
N ARG A 13 -35.29 14.02 -41.82
CA ARG A 13 -35.75 13.48 -43.11
C ARG A 13 -37.17 13.98 -43.45
N PRO A 14 -37.46 14.28 -44.74
CA PRO A 14 -38.76 14.78 -45.16
C PRO A 14 -39.84 13.73 -44.93
N THR A 15 -40.93 14.13 -44.28
CA THR A 15 -42.14 13.31 -44.13
C THR A 15 -42.96 13.30 -45.43
N ARG A 16 -43.99 12.45 -45.53
CA ARG A 16 -44.95 12.47 -46.65
C ARG A 16 -45.59 13.85 -46.92
N SER A 17 -45.61 14.73 -45.91
CA SER A 17 -46.11 16.11 -46.01
C SER A 17 -45.05 17.13 -46.45
N GLY A 18 -43.82 16.71 -46.75
CA GLY A 18 -42.69 17.57 -47.10
C GLY A 18 -42.02 18.28 -45.91
N ARG A 19 -42.61 18.21 -44.70
CA ARG A 19 -42.02 18.79 -43.48
C ARG A 19 -40.91 17.90 -42.90
N PRO A 20 -39.86 18.47 -42.29
CA PRO A 20 -38.76 17.69 -41.70
C PRO A 20 -39.21 16.91 -40.46
N CYS A 21 -38.75 15.68 -40.34
CA CYS A 21 -39.05 14.80 -39.21
C CYS A 21 -38.41 15.30 -37.91
N ARG A 22 -39.22 15.44 -36.86
CA ARG A 22 -38.79 15.92 -35.54
C ARG A 22 -38.53 14.79 -34.53
N SER A 23 -38.61 13.53 -34.96
CA SER A 23 -38.30 12.39 -34.08
C SER A 23 -36.86 12.46 -33.61
N ARG A 24 -36.68 12.26 -32.30
CA ARG A 24 -35.36 12.22 -31.68
C ARG A 24 -34.68 10.90 -32.02
N LEU A 25 -33.40 10.98 -32.33
CA LEU A 25 -32.50 9.84 -32.53
C LEU A 25 -31.81 9.55 -31.20
N HIS A 26 -31.62 8.27 -30.90
CA HIS A 26 -30.95 7.83 -29.70
C HIS A 26 -29.68 7.06 -30.07
N GLY A 27 -28.59 7.31 -29.33
CA GLY A 27 -27.35 6.57 -29.49
C GLY A 27 -26.77 6.63 -30.92
N TYR A 28 -26.79 5.49 -31.61
CA TYR A 28 -26.15 5.28 -32.91
C TYR A 28 -27.14 5.29 -34.09
N ASP A 29 -28.39 5.66 -33.85
CA ASP A 29 -29.42 5.70 -34.90
C ASP A 29 -29.10 6.77 -35.96
N LEU A 30 -29.08 6.37 -37.23
CA LEU A 30 -28.85 7.26 -38.37
C LEU A 30 -30.14 7.93 -38.87
N ALA A 31 -31.28 7.31 -38.59
CA ALA A 31 -32.61 7.81 -38.90
C ALA A 31 -33.60 7.27 -37.87
N CYS A 32 -34.74 7.95 -37.70
CA CYS A 32 -35.75 7.47 -36.74
C CYS A 32 -36.37 6.19 -37.27
N GLY A 33 -36.95 5.35 -36.41
CA GLY A 33 -37.50 4.04 -36.80
C GLY A 33 -38.48 4.04 -37.98
N ILE A 34 -39.13 5.17 -38.27
CA ILE A 34 -40.03 5.35 -39.43
C ILE A 34 -39.25 5.57 -40.75
N HIS A 35 -38.10 6.23 -40.69
CA HIS A 35 -37.30 6.60 -41.87
C HIS A 35 -36.06 5.75 -42.04
N ALA A 36 -35.67 4.96 -41.04
CA ALA A 36 -34.55 4.04 -41.14
C ALA A 36 -34.89 2.96 -42.17
N ASP A 37 -34.07 2.86 -43.21
CA ASP A 37 -34.10 1.72 -44.12
C ASP A 37 -33.34 0.52 -43.51
N GLU A 38 -33.32 -0.59 -44.23
CA GLU A 38 -32.64 -1.80 -43.77
C GLU A 38 -31.12 -1.60 -43.62
N HIS A 39 -30.53 -0.76 -44.48
CA HIS A 39 -29.11 -0.44 -44.45
C HIS A 39 -28.76 0.41 -43.23
N ASP A 40 -29.56 1.45 -42.94
CA ASP A 40 -29.47 2.31 -41.76
C ASP A 40 -29.52 1.47 -40.47
N ARG A 41 -30.44 0.50 -40.40
CA ARG A 41 -30.56 -0.42 -39.25
C ARG A 41 -29.36 -1.37 -39.14
N ALA A 42 -28.88 -1.91 -40.26
CA ALA A 42 -27.73 -2.81 -40.28
C ALA A 42 -26.45 -2.09 -39.82
N LEU A 43 -26.24 -0.85 -40.27
CA LEU A 43 -25.12 0.01 -39.86
C LEU A 43 -25.15 0.32 -38.38
N ALA A 44 -26.29 0.79 -37.85
CA ALA A 44 -26.44 1.10 -36.43
C ALA A 44 -26.20 -0.15 -35.55
N ALA A 45 -26.68 -1.32 -35.99
CA ALA A 45 -26.45 -2.58 -35.31
C ALA A 45 -24.97 -3.01 -35.33
N ALA A 46 -24.28 -2.83 -36.47
CA ALA A 46 -22.85 -3.12 -36.60
C ALA A 46 -22.00 -2.22 -35.69
N TYR A 47 -22.26 -0.91 -35.68
CA TYR A 47 -21.61 0.03 -34.77
C TYR A 47 -21.87 -0.31 -33.31
N GLY A 48 -23.11 -0.62 -32.95
CA GLY A 48 -23.48 -1.02 -31.59
C GLY A 48 -22.79 -2.32 -31.14
N ARG A 49 -22.60 -3.29 -32.04
CA ARG A 49 -21.83 -4.52 -31.75
C ARG A 49 -20.34 -4.21 -31.54
N GLY A 50 -19.71 -3.50 -32.48
CA GLY A 50 -18.29 -3.15 -32.38
C GLY A 50 -17.95 -2.35 -31.13
N TRP A 51 -18.83 -1.43 -30.71
CA TRP A 51 -18.66 -0.68 -29.46
C TRP A 51 -18.71 -1.58 -28.23
N ARG A 52 -19.70 -2.48 -28.14
CA ARG A 52 -19.82 -3.42 -27.01
C ARG A 52 -18.65 -4.38 -26.93
N GLU A 53 -18.22 -4.92 -28.07
CA GLU A 53 -17.08 -5.84 -28.16
C GLU A 53 -15.78 -5.14 -27.76
N GLY A 54 -15.54 -3.92 -28.26
CA GLY A 54 -14.37 -3.12 -27.89
C GLY A 54 -14.35 -2.72 -26.41
N PHE A 55 -15.52 -2.37 -25.85
CA PHE A 55 -15.64 -2.03 -24.44
C PHE A 55 -15.36 -3.24 -23.54
N SER A 56 -15.97 -4.40 -23.83
CA SER A 56 -15.73 -5.64 -23.09
C SER A 56 -14.28 -6.09 -23.19
N ALA A 57 -13.68 -6.04 -24.39
CA ALA A 57 -12.27 -6.36 -24.59
C ALA A 57 -11.35 -5.42 -23.81
N GLY A 58 -11.67 -4.11 -23.75
CA GLY A 58 -10.93 -3.14 -22.95
C GLY A 58 -11.02 -3.41 -21.44
N GLN A 59 -12.22 -3.77 -20.95
CA GLN A 59 -12.45 -4.12 -19.54
C GLN A 59 -11.70 -5.40 -19.13
N ASP A 60 -11.71 -6.42 -20.00
CA ASP A 60 -10.99 -7.67 -19.78
C ASP A 60 -9.47 -7.46 -19.79
N SER A 61 -8.97 -6.62 -20.71
CA SER A 61 -7.54 -6.26 -20.79
C SER A 61 -7.08 -5.51 -19.54
N GLY A 62 -7.87 -4.54 -19.07
CA GLY A 62 -7.59 -3.77 -17.85
C GLY A 62 -7.59 -4.65 -16.60
N SER A 63 -8.56 -5.57 -16.46
CA SER A 63 -8.62 -6.47 -15.32
C SER A 63 -7.44 -7.45 -15.25
N ARG A 64 -7.01 -7.98 -16.41
CA ARG A 64 -5.83 -8.86 -16.52
C ARG A 64 -4.53 -8.13 -16.19
N SER A 65 -4.37 -6.90 -16.66
CA SER A 65 -3.22 -6.05 -16.34
C SER A 65 -3.13 -5.75 -14.83
N MET A 66 -4.27 -5.42 -14.20
CA MET A 66 -4.33 -5.13 -12.77
C MET A 66 -4.07 -6.36 -11.89
N LYS A 67 -4.52 -7.55 -12.30
CA LYS A 67 -4.23 -8.79 -11.58
C LYS A 67 -2.72 -9.07 -11.49
N GLY A 68 -1.98 -8.84 -12.58
CA GLY A 68 -0.52 -8.99 -12.60
C GLY A 68 0.20 -8.02 -11.66
N VAL A 69 -0.27 -6.77 -11.60
CA VAL A 69 0.29 -5.75 -10.68
C VAL A 69 0.04 -6.11 -9.22
N VAL A 70 -1.16 -6.58 -8.87
CA VAL A 70 -1.50 -7.01 -7.51
C VAL A 70 -0.64 -8.19 -7.06
N GLU A 71 -0.44 -9.19 -7.92
CA GLU A 71 0.40 -10.34 -7.60
C GLU A 71 1.87 -9.95 -7.39
N ARG A 72 2.42 -9.04 -8.21
CA ARG A 72 3.77 -8.50 -8.01
C ARG A 72 3.89 -7.76 -6.67
N LEU A 73 2.93 -6.89 -6.35
CA LEU A 73 2.92 -6.17 -5.06
C LEU A 73 2.83 -7.11 -3.85
N ARG A 74 2.08 -8.22 -3.97
CA ARG A 74 2.01 -9.25 -2.92
C ARG A 74 3.37 -9.94 -2.72
N GLN A 75 4.08 -10.24 -3.81
CA GLN A 75 5.42 -10.82 -3.74
C GLN A 75 6.42 -9.86 -3.10
N ASP A 76 6.41 -8.58 -3.49
CA ASP A 76 7.29 -7.56 -2.94
C ASP A 76 7.06 -7.34 -1.43
N LEU A 77 5.79 -7.35 -0.99
CA LEU A 77 5.45 -7.29 0.44
C LEU A 77 5.96 -8.52 1.21
N ALA A 78 5.82 -9.72 0.64
CA ALA A 78 6.31 -10.94 1.27
C ALA A 78 7.85 -10.95 1.39
N GLU A 79 8.55 -10.46 0.37
CA GLU A 79 10.00 -10.30 0.40
C GLU A 79 10.47 -9.26 1.41
N SER A 80 9.83 -8.08 1.43
CA SER A 80 10.12 -7.01 2.38
C SER A 80 9.91 -7.47 3.82
N ARG A 81 8.83 -8.22 4.07
CA ARG A 81 8.58 -8.82 5.39
C ARG A 81 9.65 -9.84 5.78
N ARG A 82 10.09 -10.70 4.86
CA ARG A 82 11.19 -11.64 5.12
C ARG A 82 12.50 -10.93 5.44
N ARG A 83 12.82 -9.82 4.77
CA ARG A 83 14.01 -9.00 5.06
C ARG A 83 13.94 -8.38 6.46
N LEU A 84 12.78 -7.82 6.82
CA LEU A 84 12.55 -7.27 8.15
C LEU A 84 12.60 -8.35 9.24
N ASP A 85 12.01 -9.52 9.00
CA ASP A 85 12.05 -10.65 9.94
C ASP A 85 13.46 -11.24 10.08
N GLY A 86 14.24 -11.29 9.00
CA GLY A 86 15.66 -11.65 9.03
C GLY A 86 16.48 -10.68 9.89
N GLY A 87 16.26 -9.38 9.69
CA GLY A 87 16.86 -8.31 10.49
C GLY A 87 16.29 -8.19 11.92
N ARG A 88 15.20 -8.87 12.24
CA ARG A 88 14.62 -8.95 13.61
C ARG A 88 15.16 -10.16 14.37
N ARG A 89 15.48 -11.26 13.68
CA ARG A 89 16.18 -12.41 14.30
C ARG A 89 17.62 -12.08 14.66
N SER A 90 18.29 -11.24 13.88
CA SER A 90 19.62 -10.71 14.26
C SER A 90 19.60 -9.78 15.49
N ARG A 91 18.43 -9.22 15.85
CA ARG A 91 18.25 -8.42 17.08
C ARG A 91 18.17 -9.26 18.37
N GLN A 92 18.03 -10.59 18.24
CA GLN A 92 18.40 -11.53 19.29
C GLN A 92 19.79 -12.08 18.96
N ALA A 93 20.83 -11.30 19.24
CA ALA A 93 22.18 -11.84 19.22
C ALA A 93 22.27 -12.93 20.30
N GLN A 94 22.36 -14.20 19.88
CA GLN A 94 22.72 -15.34 20.74
C GLN A 94 21.79 -15.59 21.95
N GLY A 95 20.50 -15.23 21.85
CA GLY A 95 19.54 -15.39 22.96
C GLY A 95 19.59 -14.27 24.01
N HIS A 96 20.29 -13.18 23.73
CA HIS A 96 20.35 -11.99 24.57
C HIS A 96 19.50 -10.86 23.97
N GLN A 97 18.87 -10.07 24.83
CA GLN A 97 17.99 -8.98 24.43
C GLN A 97 18.81 -7.70 24.30
N ILE A 98 18.75 -7.03 23.14
CA ILE A 98 19.39 -5.73 22.94
C ILE A 98 18.40 -4.64 23.35
N VAL A 99 18.82 -3.74 24.23
CA VAL A 99 18.00 -2.61 24.70
C VAL A 99 18.76 -1.31 24.60
N GLU A 100 18.03 -0.22 24.44
CA GLU A 100 18.59 1.13 24.47
C GLU A 100 18.33 1.76 25.84
N VAL A 101 19.37 2.34 26.43
CA VAL A 101 19.32 3.00 27.73
C VAL A 101 20.01 4.35 27.62
N GLY A 102 19.25 5.43 27.78
CA GLY A 102 19.78 6.79 27.72
C GLY A 102 20.47 7.16 26.39
N GLY A 103 20.01 6.59 25.27
CA GLY A 103 20.56 6.84 23.94
C GLY A 103 21.69 5.89 23.50
N TYR A 104 22.07 4.93 24.34
CA TYR A 104 23.12 3.96 24.05
C TYR A 104 22.59 2.54 24.06
N ALA A 105 23.11 1.70 23.16
CA ALA A 105 22.73 0.30 23.06
C ALA A 105 23.50 -0.57 24.06
N TYR A 106 22.80 -1.49 24.72
CA TYR A 106 23.34 -2.43 25.68
C TYR A 106 22.75 -3.84 25.50
N CYS A 107 23.49 -4.85 25.95
CA CYS A 107 23.08 -6.26 25.89
C CYS A 107 22.55 -6.74 27.26
N TRP A 108 21.35 -7.31 27.28
CA TRP A 108 20.74 -7.92 28.46
C TRP A 108 20.74 -9.44 28.35
N ARG A 109 21.44 -10.07 29.30
CA ARG A 109 21.55 -11.54 29.40
C ARG A 109 20.66 -12.16 30.48
N GLY A 110 20.04 -11.34 31.34
CA GLY A 110 19.26 -11.84 32.46
C GLY A 110 17.85 -12.29 32.10
N THR A 111 17.24 -13.06 32.99
CA THR A 111 15.84 -13.47 32.91
C THR A 111 15.13 -12.90 34.15
N PRO A 112 13.97 -12.22 34.02
CA PRO A 112 13.13 -12.04 32.83
C PRO A 112 13.62 -10.95 31.85
N ALA A 113 13.05 -10.94 30.64
CA ALA A 113 13.30 -9.92 29.60
C ALA A 113 12.90 -8.51 30.07
N LEU A 114 13.74 -7.51 29.77
CA LEU A 114 13.53 -6.10 30.11
C LEU A 114 12.38 -5.50 29.30
N LYS A 115 11.67 -4.58 29.93
CA LYS A 115 10.58 -3.78 29.31
C LYS A 115 10.99 -2.32 29.22
N LEU A 116 10.30 -1.57 28.36
CA LEU A 116 10.41 -0.12 28.32
C LEU A 116 10.09 0.46 29.70
N GLY A 117 10.94 1.38 30.17
CA GLY A 117 10.81 1.99 31.49
C GLY A 117 11.45 1.20 32.64
N ASP A 118 11.93 -0.03 32.41
CA ASP A 118 12.68 -0.76 33.44
C ASP A 118 13.97 0.01 33.78
N ARG A 119 14.29 0.07 35.08
CA ARG A 119 15.55 0.64 35.55
C ARG A 119 16.62 -0.44 35.63
N VAL A 120 17.81 -0.11 35.13
CA VAL A 120 18.92 -1.04 35.00
C VAL A 120 20.22 -0.41 35.46
N LEU A 121 21.08 -1.22 36.03
CA LEU A 121 22.44 -0.84 36.40
C LEU A 121 23.39 -1.20 35.26
N LEU A 122 24.03 -0.17 34.72
CA LEU A 122 24.94 -0.25 33.60
C LEU A 122 26.40 -0.21 34.07
N PRO A 123 27.31 -0.90 33.36
CA PRO A 123 28.74 -0.81 33.63
C PRO A 123 29.25 0.59 33.30
N GLU A 124 30.36 0.96 33.95
CA GLU A 124 31.08 2.19 33.60
C GLU A 124 31.62 2.09 32.18
N ASN A 125 31.39 3.14 31.39
CA ASN A 125 32.12 3.40 30.15
C ASN A 125 32.72 4.81 30.20
N HIS A 126 33.57 5.15 29.22
CA HIS A 126 34.23 6.46 29.19
C HIS A 126 33.23 7.63 29.28
N VAL A 127 32.09 7.53 28.59
CA VAL A 127 31.08 8.60 28.54
C VAL A 127 30.34 8.71 29.87
N SER A 128 30.00 7.58 30.49
CA SER A 128 29.31 7.54 31.77
C SER A 128 30.20 8.03 32.90
N ARG A 129 31.51 7.73 32.86
CA ARG A 129 32.47 8.27 33.83
C ARG A 129 32.49 9.79 33.83
N LEU A 130 32.47 10.40 32.64
CA LEU A 130 32.43 11.85 32.50
C LEU A 130 31.11 12.45 32.98
N LYS A 131 29.99 11.75 32.75
CA LYS A 131 28.64 12.27 33.01
C LYS A 131 28.13 12.02 34.43
N TYR A 132 28.43 10.85 34.99
CA TYR A 132 27.86 10.36 36.26
C TYR A 132 28.95 10.08 37.32
N GLY A 133 30.22 10.23 36.98
CA GLY A 133 31.34 9.88 37.85
C GLY A 133 31.76 8.41 37.71
N PRO A 134 32.82 8.00 38.43
CA PRO A 134 33.33 6.64 38.39
C PRO A 134 32.33 5.65 39.02
N GLY A 135 32.22 4.46 38.44
CA GLY A 135 31.38 3.37 38.91
C GLY A 135 30.12 3.09 38.07
N PRO A 136 29.38 2.03 38.43
CA PRO A 136 28.13 1.68 37.78
C PRO A 136 27.08 2.77 37.94
N PHE A 137 26.28 3.01 36.90
CA PHE A 137 25.24 4.03 36.92
C PHE A 137 23.87 3.44 36.59
N GLU A 138 22.82 4.09 37.10
CA GLU A 138 21.44 3.70 36.84
C GLU A 138 20.93 4.37 35.57
N GLY A 139 20.30 3.59 34.70
CA GLY A 139 19.65 4.06 33.47
C GLY A 139 18.26 3.47 33.31
N VAL A 140 17.45 4.11 32.47
CA VAL A 140 16.10 3.67 32.13
C VAL A 140 16.06 3.16 30.70
N VAL A 141 15.48 1.98 30.49
CA VAL A 141 15.28 1.42 29.15
C VAL A 141 14.34 2.32 28.35
N SER A 142 14.88 3.00 27.34
CA SER A 142 14.17 3.94 26.47
C SER A 142 13.64 3.29 25.20
N ALA A 143 14.32 2.26 24.69
CA ALA A 143 13.88 1.48 23.54
C ALA A 143 14.24 0.00 23.69
N LEU A 144 13.47 -0.86 23.02
CA LEU A 144 13.77 -2.28 22.85
C LEU A 144 14.24 -2.48 21.40
N ASP A 145 15.26 -3.30 21.19
CA ASP A 145 15.81 -3.67 19.88
C ASP A 145 16.57 -2.57 19.12
N SER A 146 17.77 -2.20 19.62
CA SER A 146 18.68 -1.30 18.88
C SER A 146 19.20 -1.93 17.58
N SER A 147 19.41 -1.09 16.55
CA SER A 147 20.04 -1.48 15.27
C SER A 147 21.57 -1.38 15.27
N TYR A 148 22.20 -1.23 16.44
CA TYR A 148 23.65 -1.09 16.56
C TYR A 148 24.36 -2.45 16.41
N GLU A 149 25.29 -2.55 15.45
CA GLU A 149 26.01 -3.79 15.09
C GLU A 149 27.44 -3.87 15.68
N GLY A 150 27.84 -2.93 16.55
CA GLY A 150 29.17 -2.92 17.18
C GLY A 150 29.25 -3.73 18.48
N GLU A 151 30.41 -3.71 19.13
CA GLU A 151 30.59 -4.31 20.46
C GLU A 151 29.69 -3.62 21.49
N LEU A 152 28.80 -4.39 22.11
CA LEU A 152 27.83 -3.90 23.08
C LEU A 152 28.32 -4.16 24.51
N GLY A 153 28.16 -3.17 25.38
CA GLY A 153 28.33 -3.36 26.82
C GLY A 153 27.21 -4.20 27.42
N ASP A 154 27.55 -5.08 28.36
CA ASP A 154 26.57 -5.91 29.06
C ASP A 154 25.93 -5.15 30.24
N ILE A 155 24.61 -5.22 30.36
CA ILE A 155 23.89 -4.71 31.53
C ILE A 155 24.19 -5.61 32.73
N LEU A 156 24.61 -5.00 33.85
CA LEU A 156 25.05 -5.75 35.03
C LEU A 156 23.87 -6.40 35.76
N ARG A 157 22.81 -5.63 36.02
CA ARG A 157 21.60 -6.11 36.71
C ARG A 157 20.43 -5.15 36.51
N ARG A 158 19.21 -5.60 36.77
CA ARG A 158 18.08 -4.68 37.03
C ARG A 158 18.37 -3.89 38.29
N SER A 159 18.14 -2.58 38.27
CA SER A 159 18.09 -1.83 39.52
C SER A 159 16.70 -2.07 40.11
N VAL A 160 16.66 -2.77 41.23
CA VAL A 160 15.46 -2.82 42.06
C VAL A 160 15.46 -1.51 42.81
N GLY A 161 14.57 -0.59 42.40
CA GLY A 161 14.28 0.58 43.22
C GLY A 161 13.86 0.10 44.60
N LEU A 162 14.58 0.54 45.63
CA LEU A 162 14.05 0.62 47.00
C LEU A 162 12.87 1.61 47.02
#